data_AF-A0A2H0A0V1-F1
#
_entry.id   AF-A0A2H0A0V1-F1
#
_cell.length_a   1.000
_cell.length_b   1.000
_cell.length_c   1.000
_cell.angle_alpha   90.00
_cell.angle_beta   90.00
_cell.angle_gamma   90.00
#
_symmetry.space_group_name_H-M   'P 1'
#
loop_
_entity.id
_entity.type
_entity.pdbx_description
1 polymer ?
#
loop_
_entity_poly.entity_id
_entity_poly.type
_entity_poly.pdbx_seq_one_letter_code
_entity_poly.pdbx_strand_id
1 'polypeptide(L)'
;KVEIGIVVGGGNIFRGLEASAQGIDRAVADNMGMLATVVNALALQDALEKVGAPTRVMSAITMNEVAEPYIRRRAMRHLEKGR
;
A
#
# COMPACT_ATOMS: atom_id res chain seq x y z
N LYS A 1 -2.97 -23.68 -7.41
CA LYS A 1 -3.52 -22.50 -6.71
C LYS A 1 -2.80 -21.28 -7.23
N VAL A 2 -3.47 -20.14 -7.37
CA VAL A 2 -2.84 -18.89 -7.83
C VAL A 2 -2.42 -18.08 -6.61
N GLU A 3 -1.22 -17.54 -6.64
CA GLU A 3 -0.68 -16.62 -5.63
C GLU A 3 -0.77 -15.20 -6.20
N ILE A 4 -1.33 -14.26 -5.45
CA ILE A 4 -1.63 -12.90 -5.94
C ILE A 4 -0.89 -11.88 -5.07
N GLY A 5 -0.06 -11.06 -5.72
CA GLY A 5 0.49 -9.84 -5.14
C GLY A 5 -0.09 -8.63 -5.85
N ILE A 6 -0.48 -7.60 -5.09
CA ILE A 6 -1.09 -6.37 -5.62
C ILE A 6 -0.23 -5.18 -5.25
N VAL A 7 0.06 -4.32 -6.23
CA VAL A 7 0.68 -3.01 -6.02
C VAL A 7 -0.39 -1.95 -6.26
N VAL A 8 -0.59 -1.08 -5.27
CA VAL A 8 -1.66 -0.08 -5.28
C VAL A 8 -1.07 1.31 -5.51
N GLY A 9 -1.65 2.06 -6.45
CA GLY A 9 -1.30 3.47 -6.69
C GLY A 9 -2.04 4.41 -5.73
N GLY A 10 -1.59 5.67 -5.64
CA GLY A 10 -2.18 6.70 -4.75
C GLY A 10 -2.88 7.85 -5.49
N GLY A 11 -2.96 7.79 -6.82
CA GLY A 11 -3.35 8.92 -7.68
C GLY A 11 -4.80 9.40 -7.54
N ASN A 12 -5.67 8.62 -6.92
CA ASN A 12 -7.03 9.03 -6.55
C ASN A 12 -7.08 9.92 -5.30
N ILE A 13 -6.08 9.84 -4.42
CA ILE A 13 -5.99 10.66 -3.20
C ILE A 13 -5.01 11.81 -3.42
N PHE A 14 -3.86 11.54 -4.05
CA PHE A 14 -2.81 12.54 -4.24
C PHE A 14 -2.16 12.42 -5.63
N ARG A 15 -2.11 13.55 -6.36
CA ARG A 15 -1.45 13.67 -7.66
C ARG A 15 -0.27 14.62 -7.54
N GLY A 16 0.95 14.10 -7.57
CA GLY A 16 2.17 14.89 -7.34
C GLY A 16 2.38 16.08 -8.29
N LEU A 17 1.87 15.99 -9.53
CA LEU A 17 1.91 17.10 -10.50
C LEU A 17 1.06 18.30 -10.06
N GLU A 18 -0.09 18.06 -9.43
CA GLU A 18 -0.98 19.12 -8.93
C GLU A 18 -0.40 19.75 -7.65
N ALA A 19 0.26 18.96 -6.81
CA ALA A 19 0.90 19.43 -5.59
C ALA A 19 2.13 20.31 -5.85
N SER A 20 2.95 19.98 -6.85
CA SER A 20 4.09 20.82 -7.24
C SER A 20 3.62 22.18 -7.77
N ALA A 21 2.47 22.24 -8.44
CA ALA A 21 1.84 23.49 -8.85
C ALA A 21 1.34 24.34 -7.67
N GLN A 22 1.12 23.74 -6.50
CA GLN A 22 0.72 24.42 -5.26
C GLN A 22 1.91 24.86 -4.39
N GLY A 23 3.15 24.74 -4.90
CA GLY A 23 4.35 25.15 -4.17
C GLY A 23 4.81 24.17 -3.09
N ILE A 24 4.31 22.93 -3.12
CA ILE A 24 4.76 21.86 -2.22
C ILE A 24 6.12 21.34 -2.71
N ASP A 25 7.07 21.18 -1.78
CA ASP A 25 8.36 20.55 -2.09
C ASP A 25 8.17 19.13 -2.62
N ARG A 26 8.98 18.76 -3.62
CA ARG A 26 8.83 17.49 -4.33
C ARG A 26 8.99 16.27 -3.40
N ALA A 27 9.92 16.30 -2.43
CA ALA A 27 10.11 15.18 -1.52
C ALA A 27 8.91 15.01 -0.58
N VAL A 28 8.30 16.12 -0.14
CA VAL A 28 7.06 16.10 0.64
C VAL A 28 5.93 15.53 -0.19
N ALA A 29 5.78 15.95 -1.45
CA ALA A 29 4.78 15.42 -2.37
C ALA A 29 4.95 13.91 -2.61
N ASP A 30 6.18 13.42 -2.78
CA ASP A 30 6.45 11.98 -2.94
C ASP A 30 6.05 11.18 -1.67
N ASN A 31 6.34 11.72 -0.48
CA ASN A 31 5.89 11.11 0.78
C ASN A 31 4.36 11.07 0.89
N MET A 32 3.67 12.16 0.53
CA MET A 32 2.20 12.20 0.49
C MET A 32 1.64 11.16 -0.48
N GLY A 33 2.25 11.01 -1.66
CA GLY A 33 1.91 9.99 -2.64
C GLY A 33 2.10 8.57 -2.11
N MET A 34 3.19 8.29 -1.41
CA MET A 34 3.43 6.99 -0.79
C MET A 34 2.46 6.69 0.36
N LEU A 35 2.08 7.69 1.17
CA LEU A 35 1.04 7.50 2.20
C LEU A 35 -0.33 7.23 1.58
N ALA A 36 -0.66 7.89 0.47
CA ALA A 36 -1.88 7.63 -0.28
C ALA A 36 -1.99 6.18 -0.78
N THR A 37 -0.89 5.53 -1.18
CA THR A 37 -0.92 4.10 -1.55
C THR A 37 -1.26 3.21 -0.37
N VAL A 38 -0.77 3.54 0.83
CA VAL A 38 -1.09 2.78 2.05
C VAL A 38 -2.58 2.92 2.40
N VAL A 39 -3.14 4.13 2.31
CA VAL A 39 -4.59 4.34 2.56
C VAL A 39 -5.43 3.46 1.64
N ASN A 40 -5.10 3.43 0.34
CA ASN A 40 -5.80 2.58 -0.61
C ASN A 40 -5.58 1.08 -0.34
N ALA A 41 -4.38 0.67 0.07
CA ALA A 41 -4.08 -0.72 0.38
C ALA A 41 -4.89 -1.23 1.58
N LEU A 42 -5.08 -0.40 2.62
CA LEU A 42 -5.94 -0.72 3.76
C LEU A 42 -7.42 -0.86 3.36
N ALA A 43 -7.90 0.06 2.52
CA ALA A 43 -9.27 -0.02 1.99
C ALA A 43 -9.48 -1.30 1.15
N LEU A 44 -8.48 -1.67 0.34
CA LEU A 44 -8.51 -2.90 -0.45
C LEU A 44 -8.46 -4.15 0.44
N GLN A 45 -7.65 -4.15 1.50
CA GLN A 45 -7.60 -5.24 2.47
C GLN A 45 -8.97 -5.47 3.11
N ASP A 46 -9.62 -4.41 3.62
CA ASP A 46 -10.96 -4.51 4.21
C ASP A 46 -11.99 -5.07 3.22
N ALA A 47 -11.96 -4.61 1.97
CA ALA A 47 -12.85 -5.12 0.91
C ALA A 47 -12.60 -6.60 0.59
N LEU A 48 -11.34 -7.03 0.51
CA LEU A 48 -10.96 -8.43 0.24
C LEU A 48 -11.30 -9.35 1.44
N GLU A 49 -11.03 -8.91 2.66
CA GLU A 49 -11.34 -9.69 3.86
C GLU A 49 -12.86 -9.87 4.02
N LYS A 50 -13.67 -8.87 3.64
CA LYS A 50 -15.15 -8.98 3.60
C LYS A 50 -15.69 -10.04 2.63
N VAL A 51 -14.96 -10.36 1.57
CA VAL A 51 -15.31 -11.45 0.63
C VAL A 51 -14.60 -12.77 0.95
N GLY A 52 -13.99 -12.88 2.14
CA GLY A 52 -13.35 -14.09 2.61
C GLY A 52 -11.97 -14.35 2.00
N ALA A 53 -11.31 -13.34 1.44
CA ALA A 53 -9.94 -13.41 0.95
C ALA A 53 -8.96 -12.83 2.00
N PRO A 54 -8.26 -13.68 2.79
CA PRO A 54 -7.25 -13.20 3.73
C PRO A 54 -6.20 -12.37 2.99
N THR A 55 -5.90 -11.18 3.50
CA THR A 55 -5.02 -10.24 2.83
C THR A 55 -4.07 -9.61 3.85
N ARG A 56 -2.84 -9.31 3.45
CA ARG A 56 -1.87 -8.61 4.30
C ARG A 56 -1.25 -7.44 3.57
N VAL A 57 -1.33 -6.26 4.19
CA VAL A 57 -0.73 -5.03 3.68
C VAL A 57 0.72 -4.95 4.12
N MET A 58 1.61 -4.72 3.15
CA MET A 58 3.03 -4.50 3.38
C MET A 58 3.43 -3.15 2.78
N SER A 59 4.20 -2.36 3.53
CA SER A 59 4.63 -1.02 3.12
C SER A 59 6.15 -0.91 3.01
N ALA A 60 6.63 -0.11 2.05
CA ALA A 60 8.03 0.28 1.96
C ALA A 60 8.42 1.30 3.03
N ILE A 61 7.45 2.06 3.55
CA ILE A 61 7.63 2.97 4.68
C ILE A 61 7.28 2.19 5.96
N THR A 62 8.21 2.13 6.91
CA THR A 62 7.98 1.48 8.19
C THR A 62 6.93 2.25 9.00
N MET A 63 5.78 1.62 9.24
CA MET A 63 4.66 2.17 10.01
C MET A 63 4.00 1.06 10.83
N ASN A 64 4.68 0.63 11.89
CA ASN A 64 4.40 -0.62 12.60
C ASN A 64 2.94 -0.77 13.10
N GLU A 65 2.27 0.33 13.42
CA GLU A 65 0.87 0.31 13.89
C GLU A 65 -0.16 0.16 12.76
N VAL A 66 0.26 0.39 11.51
CA VAL A 66 -0.64 0.50 10.34
C VAL A 66 -0.44 -0.63 9.34
N ALA A 67 0.80 -0.95 9.00
CA ALA A 67 1.14 -1.95 7.99
C ALA A 67 2.44 -2.68 8.31
N GLU A 68 2.56 -3.92 7.85
CA GLU A 68 3.80 -4.66 8.01
C GLU A 68 4.91 -4.05 7.12
N PRO A 69 6.17 -3.99 7.58
CA PRO A 69 7.26 -3.60 6.70
C PRO A 69 7.45 -4.64 5.59
N TYR A 70 7.66 -4.17 4.35
CA TYR A 70 7.94 -5.06 3.23
C TYR A 70 9.29 -5.76 3.42
N ILE A 71 9.22 -7.08 3.61
CA ILE A 71 10.36 -7.99 3.64
C ILE A 71 10.06 -9.12 2.67
N ARG A 72 10.86 -9.27 1.62
CA ARG A 72 10.62 -10.26 0.54
C ARG A 72 10.32 -11.67 1.07
N ARG A 73 11.10 -12.17 2.03
CA ARG A 73 10.88 -13.50 2.63
C ARG A 73 9.53 -13.61 3.34
N ARG A 74 9.07 -12.52 3.96
CA ARG A 74 7.75 -12.49 4.61
C ARG A 74 6.64 -12.48 3.58
N ALA A 75 6.75 -11.68 2.52
CA ALA A 75 5.80 -11.67 1.41
C ALA A 75 5.63 -13.07 0.80
N MET A 76 6.73 -13.77 0.50
CA MET A 76 6.66 -15.16 0.02
C MET A 76 5.92 -16.09 0.99
N ARG A 77 6.18 -15.95 2.30
CA ARG A 77 5.48 -16.74 3.33
C ARG A 77 3.98 -16.43 3.44
N HIS A 78 3.55 -15.23 3.06
CA HIS A 78 2.13 -14.89 2.96
C HIS A 78 1.50 -15.62 1.77
N LEU A 79 2.15 -15.57 0.60
CA LEU A 79 1.72 -16.29 -0.60
C LEU A 79 1.58 -17.81 -0.36
N GLU A 80 2.60 -18.44 0.25
CA GLU A 80 2.58 -19.86 0.63
C GLU A 80 1.41 -20.22 1.57
N LYS A 81 0.97 -19.25 2.40
CA LYS A 81 -0.16 -19.39 3.33
C LYS A 81 -1.51 -19.02 2.70
N GLY A 82 -1.53 -18.57 1.45
CA GLY A 82 -2.73 -18.11 0.76
C GLY A 82 -3.33 -16.84 1.35
N ARG A 83 -2.49 -15.90 1.79
CA ARG A 83 -2.90 -14.60 2.35
C ARG A 83 -1.94 -13.48 1.99
#